data_AF-K1LMJ9-F1
#
_entry.id   AF-K1LMJ9-F1
#
_cell.length_a   1.000
_cell.length_b   1.000
_cell.length_c   1.000
_cell.angle_alpha   90.00
_cell.angle_beta   90.00
_cell.angle_gamma   90.00
#
_symmetry.space_group_name_H-M   'P 1'
#
loop_
_entity.id
_entity.type
_entity.pdbx_description
1 polymer ?
#
loop_
_entity_poly.entity_id
_entity_poly.type
_entity_poly.pdbx_seq_one_letter_code
_entity_poly.pdbx_strand_id
1 'polypeptide(L)' 'MSELKIVYQSAFLYQVELAKSKLASRGILSYVKNEFVNHVVVMPISQNYLLLVNEKDWENALKILEEIEENEL' A
#
# COMPACT_ATOMS: atom_id res chain seq x y z
N MET A 1 -15.51 5.25 -13.57
CA MET A 1 -14.13 4.73 -13.50
C MET A 1 -13.90 4.31 -12.05
N SER A 2 -13.32 3.13 -11.80
CA SER A 2 -12.99 2.74 -10.41
C SER A 2 -11.77 3.52 -9.95
N GLU A 3 -11.96 4.39 -8.98
CA GLU A 3 -10.90 5.19 -8.40
C GLU A 3 -10.05 4.32 -7.47
N LEU A 4 -8.73 4.47 -7.56
CA LEU A 4 -7.76 3.74 -6.74
C LEU A 4 -7.28 4.66 -5.62
N LYS A 5 -7.41 4.22 -4.37
CA LYS A 5 -6.97 4.96 -3.19
C LYS A 5 -5.82 4.26 -2.50
N ILE A 6 -4.87 5.05 -2.01
CA ILE A 6 -3.72 4.56 -1.24
C ILE A 6 -4.22 4.09 0.12
N VAL A 7 -3.88 2.87 0.50
CA VAL A 7 -4.24 2.27 1.80
C VAL A 7 -3.02 2.07 2.70
N TYR A 8 -1.84 1.90 2.11
CA TYR A 8 -0.58 1.71 2.84
C TYR A 8 0.59 2.22 2.02
N GLN A 9 1.65 2.68 2.68
CA GLN A 9 2.89 3.06 2.02
C GLN A 9 4.09 2.69 2.87
N SER A 10 5.19 2.30 2.23
CA SER A 10 6.45 2.04 2.90
C SER A 10 7.63 2.24 1.95
N ALA A 11 8.78 2.65 2.48
CA ALA A 11 10.04 2.65 1.74
C ALA A 11 10.53 1.23 1.39
N PHE A 12 10.01 0.21 2.06
CA PHE A 12 10.41 -1.18 1.88
C PHE A 12 9.36 -2.00 1.13
N LEU A 13 9.72 -2.50 -0.06
CA LEU A 13 8.82 -3.31 -0.90
C LEU A 13 8.23 -4.51 -0.17
N TYR A 14 9.03 -5.19 0.66
CA TYR A 14 8.57 -6.40 1.34
C TYR A 14 7.41 -6.14 2.31
N GLN A 15 7.36 -4.96 2.95
CA GLN A 15 6.27 -4.57 3.84
C GLN A 15 4.98 -4.36 3.06
N VAL A 16 5.09 -3.74 1.88
CA VAL A 16 3.96 -3.53 0.97
C VAL A 16 3.44 -4.85 0.39
N GLU A 17 4.32 -5.77 -0.02
CA GLU A 17 3.92 -7.10 -0.51
C GLU A 17 3.30 -7.97 0.61
N LEU A 18 3.75 -7.82 1.86
CA LEU A 18 3.11 -8.46 3.00
C LEU A 18 1.68 -7.93 3.21
N ALA A 19 1.50 -6.61 3.23
CA ALA A 19 0.19 -5.97 3.32
C ALA A 19 -0.74 -6.38 2.16
N LYS A 20 -0.21 -6.40 0.94
CA LYS A 20 -0.93 -6.89 -0.26
C LYS A 20 -1.38 -8.34 -0.11
N SER A 21 -0.52 -9.22 0.38
CA SER A 21 -0.85 -10.63 0.62
C SER A 21 -1.93 -10.79 1.70
N LYS A 22 -1.90 -9.95 2.74
CA LYS A 22 -2.92 -9.90 3.80
C LYS A 22 -4.30 -9.42 3.28
N LEU A 23 -4.32 -8.50 2.32
CA LEU A 23 -5.56 -8.08 1.66
C LEU A 23 -6.07 -9.16 0.70
N ALA A 24 -5.17 -9.79 -0.06
CA ALA A 24 -5.52 -10.86 -0.99
C ALA A 24 -6.13 -12.08 -0.29
N SER A 25 -5.66 -12.44 0.91
CA SER A 25 -6.23 -13.55 1.70
C SER A 25 -7.67 -13.30 2.14
N ARG A 26 -8.13 -12.04 2.12
CA ARG A 26 -9.51 -11.62 2.41
C ARG A 26 -10.30 -11.24 1.16
N GLY A 27 -9.76 -11.55 -0.03
CA GLY A 27 -10.42 -11.29 -1.31
C GLY A 27 -10.38 -9.84 -1.78
N ILE A 28 -9.57 -8.98 -1.14
CA ILE A 28 -9.41 -7.58 -1.55
C ILE A 28 -8.29 -7.48 -2.58
N LEU A 29 -8.63 -7.03 -3.79
CA LEU A 29 -7.65 -6.78 -4.85
C LEU A 29 -6.90 -5.48 -4.58
N SER A 30 -5.57 -5.56 -4.64
CA SER A 30 -4.68 -4.42 -4.39
C SER A 30 -3.53 -4.37 -5.41
N TYR A 31 -3.03 -3.18 -5.66
CA TYR A 31 -1.99 -2.87 -6.64
C TYR A 31 -0.84 -2.15 -5.96
N VAL A 32 0.40 -2.55 -6.27
CA VAL A 32 1.59 -1.86 -5.79
C VAL A 32 2.03 -0.88 -6.86
N LYS A 33 2.02 0.42 -6.54
CA LYS A 33 2.60 1.46 -7.39
C LYS A 33 3.97 1.81 -6.84
N ASN A 34 4.93 1.84 -7.75
CA ASN A 34 6.28 2.26 -7.45
C ASN A 34 6.48 3.73 -7.81
N GLU A 35 6.87 4.57 -6.84
CA GLU A 35 7.12 6.00 -7.09
C GLU A 35 8.60 6.31 -7.34
N PHE A 36 9.36 5.36 -7.93
CA PHE A 36 10.76 5.61 -8.29
C PHE A 36 10.79 6.61 -9.44
N VAL A 37 11.02 7.86 -9.08
CA VAL A 37 11.23 8.93 -10.05
C VAL A 37 12.70 8.95 -10.41
N ASN A 38 13.03 8.51 -11.63
CA ASN A 38 14.33 8.77 -12.24
C ASN A 38 14.41 10.26 -12.61
N HIS A 39 14.54 11.13 -11.61
CA HIS A 39 14.87 12.53 -11.86
C HIS A 39 16.38 12.68 -11.85
N VAL A 40 16.93 12.71 -13.06
CA VAL A 40 18.21 13.35 -13.35
C VAL A 40 18.10 14.78 -12.81
N VAL A 41 18.84 15.06 -11.74
CA VAL A 41 18.93 16.34 -10.99
C VAL A 41 17.81 16.54 -9.93
N VAL A 42 18.25 16.94 -8.73
CA VAL A 42 17.50 17.38 -7.53
C VAL A 42 17.23 16.27 -6.47
N MET A 43 17.43 16.66 -5.21
CA MET A 43 17.56 15.85 -3.98
C MET A 43 16.60 14.65 -3.85
N PRO A 44 17.03 13.53 -3.23
CA PRO A 44 16.17 12.37 -3.02
C PRO A 44 15.01 12.72 -2.08
N ILE A 45 13.79 12.68 -2.60
CA ILE A 45 12.56 12.66 -1.81
C ILE A 45 12.34 11.21 -1.36
N SER A 46 11.86 10.99 -0.13
CA SER A 46 11.62 9.64 0.43
C SER A 46 10.84 8.77 -0.58
N GLN A 47 11.50 7.71 -1.05
CA GLN A 47 11.01 6.84 -2.11
C GLN A 47 10.14 5.75 -1.48
N ASN A 48 8.82 5.85 -1.67
CA ASN A 48 7.88 4.89 -1.11
C ASN A 48 7.24 4.03 -2.19
N TYR A 49 6.98 2.78 -1.84
CA TYR A 49 6.04 1.90 -2.51
C TYR A 49 4.65 2.18 -1.94
N LEU A 50 3.67 2.34 -2.82
CA LEU A 50 2.28 2.61 -2.45
C LEU A 50 1.44 1.36 -2.71
N LEU A 51 0.63 0.97 -1.73
CA LEU A 51 -0.42 -0.02 -1.90
C LEU A 51 -1.74 0.70 -2.17
N LEU A 52 -2.35 0.39 -3.31
CA LEU A 52 -3.63 0.96 -3.73
C LEU A 52 -4.71 -0.11 -3.78
N VAL A 53 -5.92 0.28 -3.43
CA VAL A 53 -7.13 -0.55 -3.48
C VAL A 53 -8.24 0.21 -4.19
N ASN A 54 -9.27 -0.52 -4.62
CA ASN A 54 -10.49 0.12 -5.09
C ASN A 54 -11.06 0.98 -3.96
N GLU A 55 -11.53 2.19 -4.28
CA GLU A 55 -12.17 3.07 -3.30
C GLU A 55 -13.29 2.36 -2.51
N LYS A 56 -14.05 1.48 -3.17
CA LYS A 56 -15.13 0.71 -2.53
C LYS A 56 -14.66 -0.20 -1.39
N ASP A 57 -13.42 -0.67 -1.48
CA ASP A 57 -12.82 -1.60 -0.53
C ASP A 57 -11.87 -0.88 0.44
N TRP A 58 -11.70 0.43 0.29
CA TRP A 58 -10.66 1.21 0.99
C TRP A 58 -10.83 1.20 2.51
N GLU A 59 -12.04 1.46 3.01
CA GLU A 59 -12.30 1.43 4.46
C GLU A 59 -12.10 0.05 5.07
N ASN A 60 -12.52 -1.00 4.34
CA ASN A 60 -12.36 -2.37 4.80
C ASN A 60 -10.88 -2.78 4.82
N ALA A 61 -10.14 -2.42 3.77
CA ALA A 61 -8.71 -2.66 3.66
C ALA A 61 -7.92 -1.95 4.78
N LEU A 62 -8.30 -0.72 5.13
CA LEU A 62 -7.71 0.00 6.26
C LEU A 62 -7.88 -0.73 7.58
N LYS A 63 -9.12 -1.12 7.92
CA LYS A 63 -9.42 -1.85 9.16
C LYS A 63 -8.63 -3.15 9.27
N ILE A 64 -8.55 -3.90 8.17
CA ILE A 64 -7.79 -5.15 8.09
C ILE A 64 -6.30 -4.93 8.38
N LEU A 65 -5.73 -3.80 7.93
CA LEU A 65 -4.32 -3.49 8.14
C LEU A 65 -4.07 -2.95 9.57
N GLU A 66 -4.99 -2.15 10.12
CA GLU A 66 -4.93 -1.62 11.49
C GLU A 66 -5.04 -2.73 12.56
N GLU A 67 -5.94 -3.69 12.40
CA GLU A 67 -6.14 -4.82 13.34
C GLU A 67 -4.87 -5.69 13.54
N ILE A 68 -3.89 -5.57 12.65
CA ILE A 68 -2.69 -6.40 12.64
C ILE A 68 -1.47 -5.66 13.19
N GLU A 69 -1.37 -4.34 13.02
CA GLU A 69 -0.28 -3.55 13.65
C GLU A 69 -0.40 -3.55 15.19
N GLU A 70 -1.62 -3.58 15.74
CA GLU A 70 -1.84 -3.69 17.19
C GLU A 70 -1.49 -5.08 17.77
N ASN A 71 -1.47 -6.13 16.95
CA ASN A 71 -1.16 -7.51 17.39
C ASN A 71 0.33 -7.88 17.30
N GLU A 72 1.20 -6.98 16.82
CA GLU A 72 2.66 -7.16 16.79
C GLU A 72 3.40 -6.34 17.87
N LEU A 73 2.70 -5.92 18.95
CA LEU A 73 3.27 -5.26 20.14
C LEU A 73 3.33 -6.18 21.37
#